data_AF-A0A673HIK6-F1
#
_entry.id   AF-A0A673HIK6-F1
#
_cell.length_a   1.000
_cell.length_b   1.000
_cell.length_c   1.000
_cell.angle_alpha   90.00
_cell.angle_beta   90.00
_cell.angle_gamma   90.00
#
_symmetry.space_group_name_H-M   'P 1'
#
loop_
_entity.id
_entity.type
_entity.pdbx_description
1 polymer ?
#
loop_
_entity_poly.entity_id
_entity_poly.type
_entity_poly.pdbx_seq_one_letter_code
_entity_poly.pdbx_strand_id
1 'polypeptide(L)'
;YESLNSGLGCNVENACYSAGLCAERTAISKAVSEGHKSFKAIAIASDLEDRFISPCGACRQFMREFGSQWDVYMSKSDGSYKLMTVEELLPSSFGPDDLRARENH
;
A
#
# COMPACT_ATOMS: atom_id res chain seq x y z
N TYR A 1 9.43 -8.31 -18.64
CA TYR A 1 9.29 -6.85 -18.73
C TYR A 1 7.85 -6.41 -18.45
N GLU A 2 6.82 -6.93 -19.13
CA GLU A 2 5.42 -6.62 -18.79
C GLU A 2 5.02 -7.03 -17.36
N SER A 3 5.43 -8.21 -16.90
CA SER A 3 5.15 -8.69 -15.53
C SER A 3 5.80 -7.87 -14.41
N LEU A 4 6.79 -7.03 -14.71
CA LEU A 4 7.45 -6.13 -13.75
C LEU A 4 6.78 -4.75 -13.68
N ASN A 5 6.02 -4.36 -14.72
CA ASN A 5 5.33 -3.06 -14.79
C ASN A 5 3.92 -3.08 -14.18
N SER A 6 3.41 -4.25 -13.81
CA SER A 6 2.08 -4.44 -13.22
C SER A 6 1.95 -3.84 -11.81
N GLY A 7 3.06 -3.53 -11.14
CA GLY A 7 3.09 -3.03 -9.76
C GLY A 7 3.64 -1.61 -9.57
N LEU A 8 3.85 -0.83 -10.63
CA LEU A 8 4.34 0.55 -10.52
C LEU A 8 3.18 1.54 -10.40
N GLY A 9 3.37 2.58 -9.59
CA GLY A 9 2.40 3.66 -9.40
C GLY A 9 3.05 4.92 -8.85
N CYS A 10 2.41 6.06 -9.08
CA CYS A 10 2.75 7.36 -8.52
C CYS A 10 1.50 8.03 -7.95
N ASN A 11 1.69 9.08 -7.14
CA ASN A 11 0.57 9.89 -6.69
C ASN A 11 -0.04 10.65 -7.86
N VAL A 12 -1.36 10.73 -7.87
CA VAL A 12 -2.14 11.48 -8.86
C VAL A 12 -3.03 12.44 -8.09
N GLU A 13 -2.68 13.71 -8.17
CA GLU A 13 -3.37 14.77 -7.43
C GLU A 13 -4.60 15.28 -8.18
N ASN A 14 -5.50 15.92 -7.45
CA ASN A 14 -6.69 16.55 -8.00
C ASN A 14 -6.97 17.88 -7.29
N ALA A 15 -7.61 18.82 -7.99
CA ALA A 15 -8.05 20.09 -7.40
C ALA A 15 -9.02 19.87 -6.21
N CYS A 16 -9.85 18.83 -6.28
CA CYS A 16 -10.54 18.30 -5.12
C CYS A 16 -9.58 17.35 -4.39
N TYR A 17 -8.88 17.84 -3.37
CA TYR A 17 -7.81 17.08 -2.70
C TYR A 17 -8.24 15.69 -2.19
N SER A 18 -9.51 15.51 -1.80
CA SER A 18 -10.03 14.21 -1.36
C SER A 18 -10.14 13.16 -2.48
N ALA A 19 -10.13 13.59 -3.74
CA ALA A 19 -10.13 12.70 -4.91
C ALA A 19 -8.72 12.23 -5.31
N GLY A 20 -7.67 12.75 -4.67
CA GLY A 20 -6.29 12.35 -4.93
C GLY A 20 -5.99 10.91 -4.53
N LEU A 21 -5.07 10.27 -5.28
CA LEU A 21 -4.58 8.92 -5.01
C LEU A 21 -3.09 8.95 -4.72
N CYS A 22 -2.68 8.20 -3.70
CA CYS A 22 -1.27 8.00 -3.40
C CYS A 22 -0.67 6.91 -4.29
N ALA A 23 0.65 6.90 -4.44
CA ALA A 23 1.39 5.97 -5.29
C ALA A 23 1.07 4.50 -5.02
N GLU A 24 0.91 4.13 -3.74
CA GLU A 24 0.64 2.77 -3.31
C GLU A 24 -0.72 2.28 -3.81
N ARG A 25 -1.75 3.13 -3.69
CA ARG A 25 -3.11 2.80 -4.16
C ARG A 25 -3.16 2.70 -5.67
N THR A 26 -2.44 3.56 -6.39
CA THR A 26 -2.29 3.46 -7.85
C THR A 26 -1.63 2.13 -8.25
N ALA A 27 -0.51 1.79 -7.62
CA ALA A 27 0.24 0.55 -7.90
C ALA A 27 -0.59 -0.71 -7.62
N ILE A 28 -1.22 -0.78 -6.45
CA ILE A 28 -2.04 -1.94 -6.07
C ILE A 28 -3.27 -2.04 -6.97
N SER A 29 -3.96 -0.92 -7.26
CA SER A 29 -5.13 -0.95 -8.14
C SER A 29 -4.79 -1.45 -9.54
N LYS A 30 -3.64 -1.04 -10.08
CA LYS A 30 -3.12 -1.56 -11.35
C LYS A 30 -2.91 -3.07 -11.30
N ALA A 31 -2.15 -3.56 -10.32
CA ALA A 31 -1.87 -4.98 -10.17
C ALA A 31 -3.17 -5.80 -10.05
N VAL A 32 -4.13 -5.34 -9.26
CA VAL A 32 -5.44 -5.98 -9.07
C VAL A 32 -6.25 -6.00 -10.36
N SER A 33 -6.24 -4.90 -11.13
CA SER A 33 -6.94 -4.82 -12.43
C SER A 33 -6.39 -5.81 -13.46
N GLU A 34 -5.11 -6.19 -13.32
CA GLU A 34 -4.42 -7.18 -14.15
C GLU A 34 -4.51 -8.60 -13.56
N GLY A 35 -5.27 -8.80 -12.47
CA GLY A 35 -5.53 -10.12 -11.87
C GLY A 35 -4.57 -10.52 -10.75
N HIS A 36 -3.63 -9.66 -10.35
CA HIS A 36 -2.69 -9.92 -9.27
C HIS A 36 -3.25 -9.43 -7.93
N LYS A 37 -3.60 -10.37 -7.03
CA LYS A 37 -4.16 -10.07 -5.70
C LYS A 37 -3.34 -10.60 -4.52
N SER A 38 -2.21 -11.24 -4.80
CA SER A 38 -1.28 -11.73 -3.78
C SER A 38 0.02 -10.95 -3.89
N PHE A 39 0.38 -10.27 -2.81
CA PHE A 39 1.54 -9.39 -2.76
C PHE A 39 2.57 -9.93 -1.78
N LYS A 40 3.83 -9.89 -2.18
CA LYS A 40 4.97 -10.22 -1.29
C LYS A 40 5.55 -8.97 -0.63
N ALA A 41 5.60 -7.87 -1.39
CA ALA A 41 6.20 -6.63 -0.95
C ALA A 41 5.69 -5.42 -1.75
N ILE A 42 5.80 -4.23 -1.18
CA ILE A 42 5.74 -2.95 -1.87
C ILE A 42 6.89 -2.05 -1.40
N ALA A 43 7.50 -1.30 -2.32
CA ALA A 43 8.50 -0.28 -2.01
C ALA A 43 7.96 1.11 -2.32
N ILE A 44 8.18 2.04 -1.41
CA ILE A 44 7.69 3.41 -1.48
C ILE A 44 8.90 4.33 -1.44
N ALA A 45 8.99 5.22 -2.43
CA ALA A 45 10.05 6.20 -2.56
C ALA A 45 9.49 7.62 -2.59
N SER A 46 10.26 8.56 -2.08
CA SER A 46 10.00 9.99 -2.18
C SER A 46 11.32 10.77 -2.08
N ASP A 47 11.24 12.08 -2.34
CA ASP A 47 12.38 12.99 -2.22
C ASP A 47 12.67 13.42 -0.77
N LEU A 48 12.13 12.70 0.23
CA LEU A 48 12.40 13.00 1.64
C LEU A 48 13.79 12.50 2.06
N GLU A 49 14.62 13.41 2.54
CA GLU A 49 15.97 13.12 3.04
C GLU A 49 15.98 12.73 4.53
N ASP A 50 15.30 13.52 5.37
CA ASP A 50 15.44 13.41 6.83
C ASP A 50 14.67 12.22 7.44
N ARG A 51 13.66 11.68 6.75
CA ARG A 51 12.79 10.62 7.28
C ARG A 51 12.36 9.62 6.21
N PHE A 52 12.12 8.37 6.62
CA PHE A 52 11.54 7.35 5.76
C PHE A 52 10.10 7.72 5.38
N ILE A 53 9.75 7.57 4.10
CA ILE A 53 8.37 7.78 3.65
C ILE A 53 7.45 6.71 4.22
N SER A 54 6.45 7.11 5.00
CA SER A 54 5.49 6.18 5.58
C SER A 54 4.17 6.22 4.81
N PRO A 55 3.56 5.07 4.48
CA PRO A 55 2.27 5.05 3.83
C PRO A 55 1.21 5.70 4.73
N CYS A 56 0.29 6.45 4.14
CA CYS A 56 -0.80 7.07 4.88
C CYS A 56 -1.80 6.00 5.36
N GLY A 57 -2.66 6.35 6.34
CA GLY A 57 -3.61 5.40 6.92
C GLY A 57 -4.53 4.74 5.89
N ALA A 58 -4.98 5.49 4.88
CA ALA A 58 -5.80 4.94 3.80
C ALA A 58 -5.04 3.91 2.95
N CYS A 59 -3.76 4.14 2.64
CA CYS A 59 -2.93 3.17 1.93
C CYS A 59 -2.69 1.92 2.76
N ARG A 60 -2.44 2.05 4.06
CA ARG A 60 -2.27 0.90 4.97
C ARG A 60 -3.54 0.03 5.01
N GLN A 61 -4.71 0.66 5.10
CA GLN A 61 -5.98 -0.06 5.06
C GLN A 61 -6.22 -0.73 3.70
N PHE A 62 -5.88 -0.05 2.61
CA PHE A 62 -5.98 -0.60 1.26
C PHE A 62 -5.06 -1.81 1.06
N MET A 63 -3.84 -1.76 1.61
CA MET A 63 -2.91 -2.89 1.63
C MET A 63 -3.48 -4.08 2.42
N ARG A 64 -4.06 -3.82 3.60
CA ARG A 64 -4.62 -4.84 4.50
C ARG A 64 -5.71 -5.68 3.86
N GLU A 65 -6.46 -5.11 2.92
CA GLU A 65 -7.47 -5.84 2.15
C GLU A 65 -6.90 -7.09 1.43
N PHE A 66 -5.62 -7.03 1.06
CA PHE A 66 -4.92 -8.09 0.34
C PHE A 66 -3.98 -8.93 1.24
N GLY A 67 -4.15 -8.82 2.55
CA GLY A 67 -3.36 -9.52 3.57
C GLY A 67 -2.55 -8.58 4.46
N SER A 68 -2.12 -9.08 5.62
CA SER A 68 -1.34 -8.31 6.61
C SER A 68 0.14 -8.72 6.69
N GLN A 69 0.47 -9.92 6.21
CA GLN A 69 1.78 -10.56 6.36
C GLN A 69 2.64 -10.40 5.10
N TRP A 70 2.83 -9.15 4.67
CA TRP A 70 3.70 -8.81 3.54
C TRP A 70 4.41 -7.49 3.77
N ASP A 71 5.52 -7.32 3.03
CA ASP A 71 6.55 -6.34 3.34
C ASP A 71 6.25 -4.95 2.76
N VAL A 72 6.57 -3.91 3.54
CA VAL A 72 6.54 -2.51 3.13
C VAL A 72 7.91 -1.90 3.34
N TYR A 73 8.58 -1.59 2.23
CA TYR A 73 9.87 -0.92 2.20
C TYR A 73 9.65 0.59 2.11
N MET A 74 9.93 1.29 3.20
CA MET A 74 9.82 2.74 3.31
C MET A 74 11.20 3.36 3.09
N SER A 75 11.46 3.92 1.92
CA SER A 75 12.80 4.43 1.59
C SER A 75 13.01 5.90 1.96
N LYS A 76 14.27 6.32 1.90
CA LYS A 76 14.74 7.70 1.81
C LYS A 76 15.37 7.93 0.44
N SER A 77 15.64 9.19 0.11
CA SER A 77 16.35 9.56 -1.12
C SER A 77 17.80 9.06 -1.17
N ASP A 78 18.44 8.81 -0.03
CA ASP A 78 19.80 8.24 0.07
C ASP A 78 19.87 6.72 -0.19
N GLY A 79 18.72 6.09 -0.48
CA GLY A 79 18.60 4.65 -0.75
C GLY A 79 18.50 3.78 0.50
N SER A 80 18.66 4.35 1.71
CA SER A 80 18.34 3.63 2.94
C SER A 80 16.83 3.38 3.05
N TYR A 81 16.45 2.33 3.77
CA TYR A 81 15.03 1.99 3.96
C TYR A 81 14.75 1.41 5.35
N LYS A 82 13.49 1.53 5.75
CA LYS A 82 12.91 0.82 6.87
C LYS A 82 11.92 -0.21 6.35
N LEU A 83 12.11 -1.46 6.76
CA LEU A 83 11.21 -2.56 6.47
C LEU A 83 10.22 -2.75 7.62
N MET A 84 8.93 -2.85 7.30
CA MET A 84 7.87 -3.25 8.23
C MET A 84 6.86 -4.10 7.47
N THR A 85 6.07 -4.89 8.18
CA THR A 85 4.89 -5.56 7.61
C THR A 85 3.66 -4.65 7.64
N VAL A 86 2.63 -5.00 6.86
CA VAL A 86 1.33 -4.30 6.92
C VAL A 86 0.70 -4.41 8.32
N GLU A 87 0.81 -5.56 8.98
CA GLU A 87 0.37 -5.79 10.36
C GLU A 87 1.02 -4.80 11.36
N GLU A 88 2.34 -4.62 11.27
CA GLU A 88 3.06 -3.68 12.16
C GLU A 88 2.69 -2.22 11.88
N LEU A 89 2.32 -1.89 10.64
CA LEU A 89 1.89 -0.55 10.24
C LEU A 89 0.43 -0.26 10.59
N LEU A 90 -0.41 -1.29 10.72
CA LEU A 90 -1.82 -1.19 11.03
C LEU A 90 -2.26 -2.31 12.01
N PRO A 91 -1.81 -2.25 13.27
CA PRO A 91 -2.13 -3.28 14.26
C PRO A 91 -3.63 -3.29 14.58
N SER A 92 -4.17 -4.48 14.85
CA SER A 92 -5.59 -4.68 15.19
C SER A 92 -6.55 -4.08 14.15
N SER A 93 -6.17 -4.18 12.87
CA SER A 93 -6.91 -3.58 11.76
C SER A 93 -8.28 -4.20 11.52
N PHE A 94 -9.26 -3.35 11.19
CA PHE A 94 -10.50 -3.78 10.55
C PHE A 94 -10.22 -4.39 9.17
N GLY A 95 -10.96 -5.41 8.75
CA GLY A 95 -10.95 -5.87 7.36
C GLY A 95 -11.93 -7.00 7.04
N PRO A 96 -11.63 -7.84 6.03
CA PRO A 96 -12.56 -8.87 5.53
C PRO A 96 -13.07 -9.84 6.61
N ASP A 97 -12.31 -10.06 7.67
CA ASP A 97 -12.69 -10.94 8.78
C ASP A 97 -13.86 -10.38 9.60
N ASP A 98 -13.90 -9.07 9.80
CA ASP A 98 -14.95 -8.36 10.54
C ASP A 98 -16.29 -8.30 9.78
N LEU A 99 -16.23 -8.31 8.45
CA LEU A 99 -17.41 -8.31 7.59
C LEU A 99 -18.08 -9.68 7.55
N ARG A 100 -17.29 -10.76 7.45
CA ARG A 100 -17.79 -12.13 7.42
C ARG A 100 -18.47 -12.55 8.73
N ALA A 101 -18.05 -11.98 9.86
CA ALA A 101 -18.69 -12.22 11.15
C ALA A 101 -20.14 -11.68 11.23
N ARG A 102 -20.51 -10.71 10.37
CA ARG A 102 -21.84 -10.08 10.37
C ARG A 102 -22.88 -10.78 9.50
N GLU A 103 -22.47 -11.66 8.58
CA GLU A 103 -23.41 -12.39 7.71
C GLU A 103 -24.10 -13.57 8.41
N ASN A 104 -23.63 -13.93 9.62
CA ASN A 104 -24.20 -15.01 10.45
C ASN A 104 -25.11 -14.51 11.59
N HIS A 105 -25.52 -13.24 11.57
CA HIS A 105 -26.53 -12.64 12.47
C HIS A 105 -27.69 -12.08 11.65
#